data_AF-A0A257RWY5-F1
#
_entry.id   AF-A0A257RWY5-F1
#
_cell.length_a   1.000
_cell.length_b   1.000
_cell.length_c   1.000
_cell.angle_alpha   90.00
_cell.angle_beta   90.00
_cell.angle_gamma   90.00
#
_symmetry.space_group_name_H-M   'P 1'
#
loop_
_entity.id
_entity.type
_entity.pdbx_description
1 polymer ?
#
loop_
_entity_poly.entity_id
_entity_poly.type
_entity_poly.pdbx_seq_one_letter_code
_entity_poly.pdbx_strand_id
1 'polypeptide(L)'
;MGHNLSDLPAQTRRQIEISLLDMRAALVPRMVVTGGTVAGILAWEFQDLLHSAPLIAAGLAGLATCYVLLMIVAALWSRRTAEAQPALFKALFCGLALLIGVFWACIEVGGLRHATGQQASLVYAVIVGLISTAAFSGPALYALVYWAPVTAGAAIALVTSTAHPPVTSLVGLGSYALLTFTTILYVNANTMEREFRRLEAER
;
A
#
# COMPACT_ATOMS: atom_id res chain seq x y z
N MET A 1 10.07 27.18 -0.46
CA MET A 1 11.25 26.98 -1.33
C MET A 1 11.60 25.50 -1.27
N GLY A 2 11.31 24.73 -2.34
CA GLY A 2 11.64 23.31 -2.37
C GLY A 2 13.11 23.15 -2.76
N HIS A 3 13.96 22.72 -1.83
CA HIS A 3 15.29 22.24 -2.20
C HIS A 3 15.11 20.99 -3.05
N ASN A 4 15.52 21.05 -4.32
CA ASN A 4 15.58 19.87 -5.15
C ASN A 4 16.70 18.97 -4.62
N LEU A 5 16.39 17.70 -4.36
CA LEU A 5 17.36 16.69 -3.95
C LEU A 5 18.55 16.58 -4.91
N SER A 6 18.40 17.03 -6.16
CA SER A 6 19.48 17.11 -7.16
C SER A 6 20.68 17.94 -6.69
N ASP A 7 20.45 18.91 -5.81
CA ASP A 7 21.44 19.93 -5.44
C ASP A 7 22.31 19.46 -4.25
N LEU A 8 21.98 18.31 -3.66
CA LEU A 8 22.73 17.75 -2.54
C LEU A 8 23.91 16.89 -3.01
N PRO A 9 25.03 16.84 -2.25
CA PRO A 9 26.12 15.91 -2.50
C PRO A 9 25.61 14.46 -2.60
N ALA A 10 26.17 13.68 -3.53
CA ALA A 10 25.73 12.31 -3.81
C ALA A 10 25.75 11.39 -2.56
N GLN A 11 26.70 11.62 -1.66
CA GLN A 11 26.83 10.87 -0.41
C GLN A 11 25.67 11.17 0.57
N THR A 12 25.23 12.43 0.68
CA THR A 12 24.09 12.84 1.51
C THR A 12 22.79 12.24 0.98
N ARG A 13 22.59 12.25 -0.35
CA ARG A 13 21.42 11.61 -0.98
C ARG A 13 21.36 10.11 -0.68
N ARG A 14 22.49 9.42 -0.76
CA ARG A 14 22.58 7.99 -0.47
C ARG A 14 22.24 7.69 1.00
N GLN A 15 22.69 8.53 1.93
CA GLN A 15 22.37 8.38 3.37
C GLN A 15 20.88 8.59 3.65
N ILE A 16 20.25 9.62 3.05
CA ILE A 16 18.80 9.85 3.15
C ILE A 16 18.04 8.63 2.61
N GLU A 17 18.42 8.14 1.43
CA GLU A 17 17.74 7.00 0.82
C GLU A 17 17.83 5.75 1.72
N ILE A 18 19.01 5.46 2.28
CA ILE A 18 19.18 4.32 3.20
C ILE A 18 18.35 4.50 4.48
N SER A 19 18.34 5.70 5.09
CA SER A 19 17.52 6.02 6.28
C SER A 19 16.03 5.75 6.02
N LEU A 20 15.53 6.21 4.86
CA LEU A 20 14.15 6.00 4.46
C LEU A 20 13.83 4.51 4.24
N LEU A 21 14.74 3.75 3.64
CA LEU A 21 14.57 2.31 3.44
C LEU A 21 14.60 1.52 4.77
N ASP A 22 15.44 1.93 5.71
CA ASP A 22 15.49 1.34 7.06
C ASP A 22 14.17 1.53 7.80
N MET A 23 13.63 2.75 7.76
CA MET A 23 12.31 3.03 8.30
C MET A 23 11.25 2.12 7.67
N ARG A 24 11.36 1.79 6.37
CA ARG A 24 10.40 0.89 5.71
C ARG A 24 10.53 -0.53 6.16
N ALA A 25 11.74 -1.07 6.15
CA ALA A 25 11.96 -2.44 6.61
C ALA A 25 11.43 -2.63 8.04
N ALA A 26 11.60 -1.63 8.91
CA ALA A 26 11.09 -1.67 10.29
C ALA A 26 9.55 -1.62 10.40
N LEU A 27 8.85 -1.03 9.42
CA LEU A 27 7.39 -0.95 9.41
C LEU A 27 6.71 -2.20 8.82
N VAL A 28 7.42 -3.00 8.03
CA VAL A 28 6.86 -4.19 7.37
C VAL A 28 6.14 -5.14 8.32
N PRO A 29 6.68 -5.50 9.50
CA PRO A 29 5.98 -6.41 10.41
C PRO A 29 4.60 -5.89 10.83
N ARG A 30 4.47 -4.57 11.08
CA ARG A 30 3.19 -3.96 11.42
C ARG A 30 2.23 -3.99 10.24
N MET A 31 2.72 -3.69 9.03
CA MET A 31 1.90 -3.76 7.81
C MET A 31 1.37 -5.18 7.56
N VAL A 32 2.23 -6.19 7.76
CA VAL A 32 1.89 -7.61 7.56
C VAL A 32 0.91 -8.10 8.61
N VAL A 33 1.10 -7.75 9.88
CA VAL A 33 0.16 -8.14 10.95
C VAL A 33 -1.20 -7.48 10.73
N THR A 34 -1.25 -6.16 10.51
CA THR A 34 -2.52 -5.44 10.33
C THR A 34 -3.23 -5.90 9.06
N GLY A 35 -2.53 -5.93 7.92
CA GLY A 35 -3.08 -6.38 6.65
C GLY A 35 -3.49 -7.86 6.66
N GLY A 36 -2.68 -8.72 7.28
CA GLY A 36 -2.98 -10.13 7.45
C GLY A 36 -4.20 -10.39 8.35
N THR A 37 -4.37 -9.59 9.41
CA THR A 37 -5.57 -9.66 10.27
C THR A 37 -6.83 -9.32 9.47
N VAL A 38 -6.81 -8.24 8.69
CA VAL A 38 -7.94 -7.85 7.83
C VAL A 38 -8.21 -8.91 6.77
N ALA A 39 -7.17 -9.44 6.11
CA ALA A 39 -7.31 -10.51 5.13
C ALA A 39 -7.88 -11.80 5.76
N GLY A 40 -7.47 -12.15 6.98
CA GLY A 40 -7.99 -13.28 7.73
C GLY A 40 -9.48 -13.15 8.07
N ILE A 41 -9.90 -11.96 8.49
CA ILE A 41 -11.32 -11.65 8.74
C ILE A 41 -12.13 -11.80 7.45
N LEU A 42 -11.63 -11.27 6.32
CA LEU A 42 -12.30 -11.45 5.02
C LEU A 42 -12.33 -12.90 4.58
N ALA A 43 -11.26 -13.66 4.77
CA ALA A 43 -11.22 -15.08 4.45
C ALA A 43 -12.28 -15.87 5.25
N TRP A 44 -12.46 -15.51 6.52
CA TRP A 44 -13.50 -16.09 7.38
C TRP A 44 -14.90 -15.72 6.91
N GLU A 45 -15.16 -14.44 6.66
CA GLU A 45 -16.48 -13.94 6.23
C GLU A 45 -16.88 -14.43 4.83
N PHE A 46 -15.91 -14.71 3.95
CA PHE A 46 -16.14 -15.22 2.59
C PHE A 46 -15.82 -16.72 2.46
N GLN A 47 -15.69 -17.47 3.56
CA GLN A 47 -15.25 -18.87 3.52
C GLN A 47 -16.10 -19.75 2.60
N ASP A 48 -17.42 -19.54 2.61
CA ASP A 48 -18.39 -20.30 1.78
C ASP A 48 -18.24 -19.99 0.29
N LEU A 49 -17.65 -18.83 -0.04
CA LEU A 49 -17.43 -18.35 -1.40
C LEU A 49 -16.02 -18.63 -1.92
N LEU A 50 -15.09 -19.12 -1.08
CA LEU A 50 -13.70 -19.38 -1.51
C LEU A 50 -13.60 -20.39 -2.65
N HIS A 51 -14.50 -21.37 -2.71
CA HIS A 51 -14.52 -22.37 -3.78
C HIS A 51 -15.19 -21.86 -5.06
N SER A 52 -16.18 -20.97 -4.94
CA SER A 52 -17.01 -20.50 -6.06
C SER A 52 -16.56 -19.15 -6.64
N ALA A 53 -15.77 -18.38 -5.89
CA ALA A 53 -15.25 -17.06 -6.28
C ALA A 53 -13.70 -17.09 -6.40
N PRO A 54 -13.14 -17.58 -7.53
CA PRO A 54 -11.70 -17.79 -7.68
C PRO A 54 -10.88 -16.51 -7.55
N LEU A 55 -11.46 -15.34 -7.86
CA LEU A 55 -10.82 -14.03 -7.67
C LEU A 55 -10.49 -13.73 -6.20
N ILE A 56 -11.40 -14.08 -5.27
CA ILE A 56 -11.21 -13.85 -3.84
C ILE A 56 -10.13 -14.80 -3.31
N ALA A 57 -10.24 -16.09 -3.65
CA ALA A 57 -9.28 -17.10 -3.23
C ALA A 57 -7.86 -16.81 -3.76
N ALA A 58 -7.73 -16.49 -5.04
CA ALA A 58 -6.44 -16.12 -5.65
C ALA A 58 -5.89 -14.82 -5.03
N GLY A 59 -6.75 -13.83 -4.77
CA GLY A 59 -6.37 -12.60 -4.10
C GLY A 59 -5.81 -12.85 -2.69
N LEU A 60 -6.50 -13.65 -1.87
CA LEU A 60 -6.05 -13.98 -0.51
C LEU A 60 -4.76 -14.79 -0.50
N ALA A 61 -4.63 -15.79 -1.38
CA ALA A 61 -3.40 -16.59 -1.51
C ALA A 61 -2.22 -15.74 -2.00
N GLY A 62 -2.47 -14.85 -2.96
CA GLY A 62 -1.50 -13.89 -3.47
C GLY A 62 -1.04 -12.91 -2.40
N LEU A 63 -1.97 -12.37 -1.60
CA LEU A 63 -1.66 -11.51 -0.45
C LEU A 63 -0.80 -12.23 0.59
N ALA A 64 -1.18 -13.45 0.97
CA ALA A 64 -0.42 -14.24 1.94
C ALA A 64 1.02 -14.44 1.46
N THR A 65 1.19 -14.82 0.19
CA THR A 65 2.51 -14.98 -0.44
C THR A 65 3.29 -13.67 -0.44
N CYS A 66 2.68 -12.57 -0.85
CA CYS A 66 3.35 -11.26 -0.91
C CYS A 66 3.75 -10.76 0.48
N TYR A 67 2.94 -10.96 1.51
CA TYR A 67 3.28 -10.57 2.87
C TYR A 67 4.45 -11.37 3.43
N VAL A 68 4.52 -12.68 3.15
CA VAL A 68 5.68 -13.50 3.50
C VAL A 68 6.94 -13.01 2.77
N LEU A 69 6.85 -12.78 1.45
CA LEU A 69 7.97 -12.25 0.68
C LEU A 69 8.41 -10.87 1.17
N LEU A 70 7.48 -10.00 1.55
CA LEU A 70 7.78 -8.68 2.09
C LEU A 70 8.53 -8.78 3.43
N MET A 71 8.13 -9.70 4.31
CA MET A 71 8.86 -10.00 5.55
C MET A 71 10.29 -10.49 5.26
N ILE A 72 10.46 -11.38 4.27
CA ILE A 72 11.79 -11.88 3.88
C ILE A 72 12.65 -10.73 3.36
N VAL A 73 12.12 -9.91 2.45
CA VAL A 73 12.83 -8.74 1.89
C VAL A 73 13.24 -7.76 3.00
N ALA A 74 12.34 -7.47 3.95
CA ALA A 74 12.65 -6.61 5.10
C ALA A 74 13.73 -7.22 6.02
N ALA A 75 13.64 -8.52 6.29
CA ALA A 75 14.63 -9.24 7.10
C ALA A 75 16.01 -9.25 6.43
N LEU A 76 16.07 -9.49 5.12
CA LEU A 76 17.32 -9.43 4.34
C LEU A 76 17.94 -8.02 4.38
N TRP A 77 17.12 -6.97 4.26
CA TRP A 77 17.59 -5.59 4.36
C TRP A 77 18.13 -5.22 5.74
N SER A 78 17.50 -5.74 6.80
CA SER A 78 17.98 -5.53 8.18
C SER A 78 19.36 -6.18 8.43
N ARG A 79 19.71 -7.21 7.66
CA ARG A 79 20.99 -7.94 7.74
C ARG A 79 21.98 -7.52 6.65
N ARG A 80 21.73 -6.40 5.98
CA ARG A 80 22.52 -5.98 4.82
C ARG A 80 23.98 -5.70 5.18
N THR A 81 24.87 -5.94 4.22
CA THR A 81 26.27 -5.49 4.30
C THR A 81 26.41 -4.04 3.83
N ALA A 82 27.56 -3.41 4.08
CA ALA A 82 27.84 -2.03 3.65
C ALA A 82 27.79 -1.84 2.11
N GLU A 83 27.95 -2.93 1.35
CA GLU A 83 27.91 -2.96 -0.12
C GLU A 83 26.49 -3.15 -0.69
N ALA A 84 25.48 -3.28 0.17
CA ALA A 84 24.11 -3.53 -0.27
C ALA A 84 23.60 -2.44 -1.23
N GLN A 85 22.89 -2.89 -2.27
CA GLN A 85 22.37 -2.05 -3.35
C GLN A 85 20.98 -1.51 -2.97
N PRO A 86 20.83 -0.22 -2.61
CA PRO A 86 19.55 0.35 -2.18
C PRO A 86 18.49 0.31 -3.28
N ALA A 87 18.92 0.43 -4.54
CA ALA A 87 18.06 0.36 -5.70
C ALA A 87 17.33 -0.98 -5.83
N LEU A 88 18.01 -2.10 -5.53
CA LEU A 88 17.40 -3.44 -5.62
C LEU A 88 16.32 -3.63 -4.56
N PHE A 89 16.61 -3.25 -3.31
CA PHE A 89 15.61 -3.33 -2.23
C PHE A 89 14.39 -2.46 -2.54
N LYS A 90 14.60 -1.23 -3.00
CA LYS A 90 13.54 -0.34 -3.43
C LYS A 90 12.69 -0.95 -4.54
N ALA A 91 13.32 -1.52 -5.56
CA ALA A 91 12.61 -2.18 -6.66
C ALA A 91 11.78 -3.38 -6.18
N LEU A 92 12.35 -4.25 -5.35
CA LEU A 92 11.64 -5.40 -4.77
C LEU A 92 10.47 -4.96 -3.88
N PHE A 93 10.70 -3.98 -3.00
CA PHE A 93 9.67 -3.46 -2.11
C PHE A 93 8.52 -2.83 -2.90
N CYS A 94 8.82 -1.97 -3.88
CA CYS A 94 7.79 -1.37 -4.73
C CYS A 94 7.05 -2.44 -5.55
N GLY A 95 7.77 -3.41 -6.12
CA GLY A 95 7.16 -4.52 -6.84
C GLY A 95 6.18 -5.33 -5.98
N LEU A 96 6.58 -5.67 -4.76
CA LEU A 96 5.69 -6.35 -3.80
C LEU A 96 4.53 -5.47 -3.36
N ALA A 97 4.75 -4.18 -3.11
CA ALA A 97 3.69 -3.23 -2.75
C ALA A 97 2.64 -3.10 -3.87
N LEU A 98 3.09 -3.07 -5.13
CA LEU A 98 2.22 -3.08 -6.30
C LEU A 98 1.38 -4.36 -6.33
N LEU A 99 2.02 -5.53 -6.20
CA LEU A 99 1.34 -6.83 -6.20
C LEU A 99 0.34 -6.95 -5.06
N ILE A 100 0.70 -6.50 -3.85
CA ILE A 100 -0.22 -6.44 -2.71
C ILE A 100 -1.45 -5.60 -3.07
N GLY A 101 -1.25 -4.42 -3.66
CA GLY A 101 -2.36 -3.57 -4.08
C GLY A 101 -3.23 -4.21 -5.17
N VAL A 102 -2.63 -4.94 -6.12
CA VAL A 102 -3.37 -5.70 -7.15
C VAL A 102 -4.18 -6.84 -6.53
N PHE A 103 -3.63 -7.59 -5.59
CA PHE A 103 -4.37 -8.67 -4.94
C PHE A 103 -5.51 -8.14 -4.05
N TRP A 104 -5.30 -7.00 -3.38
CA TRP A 104 -6.39 -6.30 -2.70
C TRP A 104 -7.49 -5.89 -3.69
N ALA A 105 -7.14 -5.33 -4.85
CA ALA A 105 -8.11 -5.00 -5.90
C ALA A 105 -8.89 -6.24 -6.38
N CYS A 106 -8.25 -7.40 -6.52
CA CYS A 106 -8.95 -8.65 -6.84
C CYS A 106 -9.97 -9.04 -5.78
N ILE A 107 -9.64 -8.86 -4.49
CA ILE A 107 -10.54 -9.13 -3.36
C ILE A 107 -11.70 -8.14 -3.34
N GLU A 108 -11.45 -6.85 -3.61
CA GLU A 108 -12.50 -5.83 -3.68
C GLU A 108 -13.51 -6.13 -4.79
N VAL A 109 -13.01 -6.41 -6.01
CA VAL A 109 -13.84 -6.73 -7.17
C VAL A 109 -14.60 -8.04 -6.97
N GLY A 110 -13.90 -9.10 -6.53
CA GLY A 110 -14.51 -10.40 -6.27
C GLY A 110 -15.51 -10.34 -5.11
N GLY A 111 -15.15 -9.64 -4.04
CA GLY A 111 -15.90 -9.50 -2.81
C GLY A 111 -17.20 -8.74 -3.03
N LEU A 112 -17.17 -7.52 -3.58
CA LEU A 112 -18.40 -6.76 -3.83
C LEU A 112 -19.35 -7.45 -4.80
N ARG A 113 -18.84 -8.21 -5.77
CA ARG A 113 -19.68 -8.94 -6.73
C ARG A 113 -20.50 -10.08 -6.11
N HIS A 114 -20.01 -10.70 -5.03
CA HIS A 114 -20.65 -11.87 -4.41
C HIS A 114 -21.13 -11.60 -2.98
N ALA A 115 -20.94 -10.37 -2.48
CA ALA A 115 -21.26 -10.01 -1.12
C ALA A 115 -22.77 -9.91 -0.87
N THR A 116 -23.20 -10.43 0.28
CA THR A 116 -24.45 -10.04 0.93
C THR A 116 -24.37 -8.59 1.45
N GLY A 117 -25.49 -8.00 1.89
CA GLY A 117 -25.50 -6.61 2.38
C GLY A 117 -24.50 -6.34 3.51
N GLN A 118 -24.34 -7.27 4.45
CA GLN A 118 -23.37 -7.15 5.55
C GLN A 118 -21.93 -7.29 5.05
N GLN A 119 -21.64 -8.28 4.21
CA GLN A 119 -20.31 -8.46 3.61
C GLN A 119 -19.90 -7.27 2.75
N ALA A 120 -20.85 -6.63 2.05
CA ALA A 120 -20.57 -5.46 1.24
C ALA A 120 -20.11 -4.28 2.12
N SER A 121 -20.76 -4.07 3.27
CA SER A 121 -20.34 -3.05 4.24
C SER A 121 -18.93 -3.28 4.77
N LEU A 122 -18.54 -4.54 5.01
CA LEU A 122 -17.19 -4.92 5.39
C LEU A 122 -16.19 -4.60 4.28
N VAL A 123 -16.48 -4.96 3.03
CA VAL A 123 -15.60 -4.66 1.88
C VAL A 123 -15.45 -3.15 1.69
N TYR A 124 -16.51 -2.36 1.87
CA TYR A 124 -16.42 -0.90 1.85
C TYR A 124 -15.51 -0.34 2.95
N ALA A 125 -15.63 -0.85 4.18
CA ALA A 125 -14.76 -0.45 5.27
C ALA A 125 -13.28 -0.80 4.97
N VAL A 126 -13.04 -1.95 4.36
CA VAL A 126 -11.71 -2.37 3.91
C VAL A 126 -11.17 -1.45 2.83
N ILE A 127 -11.95 -1.15 1.78
CA ILE A 127 -11.55 -0.20 0.71
C ILE A 127 -11.09 1.14 1.32
N VAL A 128 -11.90 1.72 2.21
CA VAL A 128 -11.56 2.99 2.87
C VAL A 128 -10.27 2.84 3.69
N GLY A 129 -10.14 1.76 4.46
CA GLY A 129 -8.94 1.49 5.26
C GLY A 129 -7.67 1.31 4.43
N LEU A 130 -7.75 0.59 3.31
CA LEU A 130 -6.61 0.35 2.41
C LEU A 130 -6.16 1.66 1.76
N ILE A 131 -7.11 2.44 1.21
CA ILE A 131 -6.83 3.76 0.64
C ILE A 131 -6.19 4.67 1.70
N SER A 132 -6.77 4.74 2.91
CA SER A 132 -6.23 5.53 4.04
C SER A 132 -4.78 5.16 4.37
N THR A 133 -4.50 3.86 4.42
CA THR A 133 -3.22 3.34 4.92
C THR A 133 -2.05 3.80 4.03
N ALA A 134 -2.29 4.00 2.74
CA ALA A 134 -1.28 4.51 1.83
C ALA A 134 -0.77 5.90 2.24
N ALA A 135 -1.62 6.78 2.79
CA ALA A 135 -1.23 8.12 3.24
C ALA A 135 -0.20 8.10 4.38
N PHE A 136 -0.19 7.04 5.20
CA PHE A 136 0.75 6.88 6.31
C PHE A 136 2.04 6.17 5.91
N SER A 137 2.13 5.73 4.66
CA SER A 137 3.27 5.00 4.17
C SER A 137 4.35 5.93 3.65
N GLY A 138 4.80 6.96 4.39
CA GLY A 138 6.06 7.70 4.16
C GLY A 138 6.28 8.27 2.73
N PRO A 139 7.49 8.11 2.11
CA PRO A 139 7.75 8.63 0.77
C PRO A 139 6.74 8.22 -0.30
N ALA A 140 6.41 9.17 -1.17
CA ALA A 140 5.29 9.10 -2.11
C ALA A 140 5.36 7.91 -3.06
N LEU A 141 6.55 7.52 -3.52
CA LEU A 141 6.70 6.39 -4.45
C LEU A 141 6.09 5.10 -3.88
N TYR A 142 6.43 4.76 -2.63
CA TYR A 142 5.95 3.52 -2.01
C TYR A 142 4.45 3.56 -1.74
N ALA A 143 3.94 4.75 -1.36
CA ALA A 143 2.53 4.98 -1.14
C ALA A 143 1.72 4.85 -2.43
N LEU A 144 2.15 5.50 -3.50
CA LEU A 144 1.42 5.55 -4.78
C LEU A 144 1.40 4.20 -5.48
N VAL A 145 2.50 3.44 -5.42
CA VAL A 145 2.60 2.13 -6.06
C VAL A 145 1.62 1.12 -5.44
N TYR A 146 1.33 1.23 -4.14
CA TYR A 146 0.28 0.45 -3.48
C TYR A 146 -1.12 1.07 -3.66
N TRP A 147 -1.23 2.39 -3.49
CA TRP A 147 -2.51 3.13 -3.53
C TRP A 147 -3.22 3.05 -4.88
N ALA A 148 -2.48 3.18 -5.98
CA ALA A 148 -3.04 3.26 -7.32
C ALA A 148 -3.84 1.99 -7.69
N PRO A 149 -3.29 0.76 -7.60
CA PRO A 149 -4.06 -0.45 -7.91
C PRO A 149 -5.24 -0.66 -6.96
N VAL A 150 -5.10 -0.36 -5.66
CA VAL A 150 -6.22 -0.44 -4.70
C VAL A 150 -7.35 0.51 -5.10
N THR A 151 -7.03 1.77 -5.35
CA THR A 151 -8.04 2.79 -5.71
C THR A 151 -8.71 2.46 -7.04
N ALA A 152 -7.94 1.98 -8.03
CA ALA A 152 -8.48 1.52 -9.30
C ALA A 152 -9.37 0.29 -9.11
N GLY A 153 -8.96 -0.67 -8.28
CA GLY A 153 -9.74 -1.84 -7.89
C GLY A 153 -11.09 -1.48 -7.30
N ALA A 154 -11.10 -0.57 -6.31
CA ALA A 154 -12.31 -0.08 -5.68
C ALA A 154 -13.26 0.58 -6.69
N ALA A 155 -12.74 1.39 -7.61
CA ALA A 155 -13.55 2.01 -8.66
C ALA A 155 -14.14 0.96 -9.62
N ILE A 156 -13.33 -0.04 -10.05
CA ILE A 156 -13.80 -1.14 -10.90
C ILE A 156 -14.86 -1.97 -10.16
N ALA A 157 -14.64 -2.29 -8.88
CA ALA A 157 -15.57 -3.06 -8.07
C ALA A 157 -16.93 -2.36 -7.94
N LEU A 158 -16.92 -1.03 -7.74
CA LEU A 158 -18.13 -0.20 -7.69
C LEU A 158 -18.88 -0.16 -9.03
N VAL A 159 -18.16 0.00 -10.14
CA VAL A 159 -18.80 0.08 -11.48
C VAL A 159 -19.37 -1.27 -11.91
N THR A 160 -18.71 -2.37 -11.57
CA THR A 160 -19.06 -3.71 -12.05
C THR A 160 -20.07 -4.47 -11.16
N SER A 161 -20.26 -4.05 -9.90
CA SER A 161 -21.16 -4.73 -8.96
C SER A 161 -22.64 -4.37 -9.09
N THR A 162 -22.98 -3.29 -9.79
CA THR A 162 -24.36 -2.81 -9.91
C THR A 162 -24.76 -2.58 -11.37
N ALA A 163 -26.00 -2.92 -11.73
CA ALA A 163 -26.56 -2.64 -13.07
C ALA A 163 -26.58 -1.12 -13.42
N HIS A 164 -26.63 -0.27 -12.40
CA HIS A 164 -26.43 1.18 -12.51
C HIS A 164 -25.39 1.60 -11.48
N PRO A 165 -24.21 2.12 -11.89
CA PRO A 165 -23.18 2.55 -10.95
C PRO A 165 -23.76 3.60 -10.00
N PRO A 166 -23.64 3.44 -8.67
CA PRO A 166 -24.07 4.46 -7.73
C PRO A 166 -23.13 5.66 -7.85
N VAL A 167 -23.55 6.65 -8.64
CA VAL A 167 -22.76 7.86 -8.95
C VAL A 167 -22.30 8.55 -7.67
N THR A 168 -23.13 8.57 -6.62
CA THR A 168 -22.78 9.13 -5.30
C THR A 168 -21.61 8.41 -4.64
N SER A 169 -21.58 7.07 -4.68
CA SER A 169 -20.46 6.29 -4.14
C SER A 169 -19.17 6.49 -4.94
N LEU A 170 -19.27 6.62 -6.27
CA LEU A 170 -18.12 6.91 -7.13
C LEU A 170 -17.57 8.32 -6.91
N VAL A 171 -18.44 9.32 -6.76
CA VAL A 171 -18.04 10.69 -6.40
C VAL A 171 -17.40 10.70 -5.01
N GLY A 172 -17.99 10.02 -4.03
CA GLY A 172 -17.43 9.89 -2.69
C GLY A 172 -16.05 9.22 -2.69
N LEU A 173 -15.91 8.10 -3.40
CA LEU A 173 -14.62 7.43 -3.59
C LEU A 173 -13.60 8.34 -4.28
N GLY A 174 -14.00 9.05 -5.34
CA GLY A 174 -13.13 9.96 -6.08
C GLY A 174 -12.65 11.14 -5.23
N SER A 175 -13.54 11.78 -4.47
CA SER A 175 -13.18 12.84 -3.53
C SER A 175 -12.25 12.32 -2.43
N TYR A 176 -12.51 11.13 -1.91
CA TYR A 176 -11.68 10.51 -0.88
C TYR A 176 -10.30 10.08 -1.39
N ALA A 177 -10.24 9.52 -2.59
CA ALA A 177 -9.02 9.19 -3.30
C ALA A 177 -8.17 10.44 -3.54
N LEU A 178 -8.77 11.55 -3.97
CA LEU A 178 -8.09 12.83 -4.16
C LEU A 178 -7.52 13.39 -2.84
N LEU A 179 -8.31 13.33 -1.75
CA LEU A 179 -7.84 13.73 -0.42
C LEU A 179 -6.64 12.88 0.03
N THR A 180 -6.72 11.56 -0.18
CA THR A 180 -5.64 10.64 0.18
C THR A 180 -4.39 10.90 -0.65
N PHE A 181 -4.55 11.11 -1.96
CA PHE A 181 -3.45 11.43 -2.87
C PHE A 181 -2.73 12.73 -2.47
N THR A 182 -3.48 13.80 -2.19
CA THR A 182 -2.89 15.06 -1.74
C THR A 182 -2.20 14.91 -0.38
N THR A 183 -2.76 14.09 0.51
CA THR A 183 -2.14 13.75 1.80
C THR A 183 -0.82 12.99 1.63
N ILE A 184 -0.75 12.03 0.71
CA ILE A 184 0.49 11.30 0.37
C ILE A 184 1.58 12.29 -0.05
N LEU A 185 1.26 13.24 -0.93
CA LEU A 185 2.21 14.26 -1.40
C LEU A 185 2.66 15.18 -0.25
N TYR A 186 1.73 15.59 0.60
CA TYR A 186 2.00 16.44 1.76
C TYR A 186 2.91 15.74 2.79
N VAL A 187 2.60 14.49 3.16
CA VAL A 187 3.41 13.68 4.09
C VAL A 187 4.79 13.42 3.52
N ASN A 188 4.89 13.17 2.21
CA ASN A 188 6.18 13.01 1.54
C ASN A 188 7.04 14.28 1.64
N ALA A 189 6.47 15.46 1.34
CA ALA A 189 7.19 16.72 1.44
C ALA A 189 7.70 16.97 2.88
N ASN A 190 6.85 16.77 3.88
CA ASN A 190 7.22 16.92 5.28
C ASN A 190 8.27 15.91 5.76
N THR A 191 8.20 14.66 5.28
CA THR A 191 9.18 13.62 5.64
C THR A 191 10.55 13.96 5.08
N MET A 192 10.61 14.42 3.82
CA MET A 192 11.84 14.86 3.18
C MET A 192 12.47 16.06 3.91
N GLU A 193 11.65 17.04 4.31
CA GLU A 193 12.14 18.20 5.06
C GLU A 193 12.69 17.82 6.44
N ARG A 194 12.04 16.88 7.15
CA ARG A 194 12.51 16.40 8.45
C ARG A 194 13.85 15.67 8.36
N GLU A 195 14.00 14.76 7.39
CA GLU A 195 15.27 14.06 7.18
C GLU A 195 16.39 15.02 6.76
N PHE A 196 16.07 16.04 5.96
CA PHE A 196 17.03 17.08 5.59
C PHE A 196 17.54 17.86 6.81
N ARG A 197 16.62 18.41 7.63
CA ARG A 197 16.99 19.16 8.85
C ARG A 197 17.79 18.31 9.85
N ARG A 198 17.47 17.01 9.94
CA ARG A 198 18.22 16.08 10.80
C ARG A 198 19.67 15.95 10.35
N LEU A 199 19.92 15.82 9.05
CA LEU A 199 21.28 15.72 8.52
C LEU A 199 22.06 17.03 8.60
N GLU A 200 21.38 18.18 8.53
CA GLU A 200 22.02 19.47 8.81
C GLU A 200 22.45 19.58 10.27
N ALA A 201 21.68 19.05 11.22
CA ALA A 201 21.99 19.08 12.64
C ALA A 201 23.07 18.07 13.08
N GLU A 202 23.28 16.99 12.30
CA GLU A 202 24.34 15.99 12.52
C GLU A 202 25.71 16.42 11.93
N ARG A 203 25.77 17.57 11.24
CA ARG A 203 26.99 18.18 10.67
C ARG A 203 27.54 19.29 11.56
#